data_AF-I0Z6I0-F1
#
_entry.id   AF-I0Z6I0-F1
#
_cell.length_a   1.000
_cell.length_b   1.000
_cell.length_c   1.000
_cell.angle_alpha   90.00
_cell.angle_beta   90.00
_cell.angle_gamma   90.00
#
_symmetry.space_group_name_H-M   'P 1'
#
loop_
_entity.id
_entity.type
_entity.pdbx_description
1 polymer ?
#
loop_
_entity_poly.entity_id
_entity_poly.type
_entity_poly.pdbx_seq_one_letter_code
_entity_poly.pdbx_strand_id
1 'polypeptide(L)'
;MPTGEDSERVVLKPLPRAVENVADDPSLHNPLARQERLSTGWFGVVVEFDGVVVEDTSDLHIKAWLQLADEEGKSRPLQFALKRADGMKNEQVVQEVFCWSRAPMEVRRLCARKEELYAALAGNHKPPVVPGVPLFLETLVKHNVPAGVVSSAPEARMQSALAATGLKHAFQTVVTGDDVYRGRPDPEAYLFAAQQLGRPTVRCVVVGNSNQSVEAARECGMRAVVVAGRKPLYELGAADLVVRGLDELSFINLKQLFSDEESVEAQSDEPELEPELEEEPAISRPTMTMDYWPQ
;
A
#
# COMPACT_ATOMS: atom_id res chain seq x y z
N MET A 1 -47.92 -21.05 -40.19
CA MET A 1 -47.16 -20.90 -38.95
C MET A 1 -45.68 -20.77 -39.30
N PRO A 2 -45.14 -19.58 -39.58
CA PRO A 2 -43.70 -19.40 -39.67
C PRO A 2 -43.13 -19.06 -38.29
N THR A 3 -42.12 -19.82 -37.88
CA THR A 3 -41.39 -19.66 -36.62
C THR A 3 -40.21 -18.72 -36.81
N GLY A 4 -40.17 -17.67 -35.98
CA GLY A 4 -38.98 -17.08 -35.36
C GLY A 4 -37.85 -16.62 -36.29
N GLU A 5 -37.82 -15.32 -36.55
CA GLU A 5 -36.67 -14.61 -37.13
C GLU A 5 -35.45 -14.70 -36.20
N ASP A 6 -34.36 -15.28 -36.71
CA ASP A 6 -33.01 -15.11 -36.17
C ASP A 6 -32.59 -13.64 -36.35
N SER A 7 -32.66 -12.87 -35.26
CA SER A 7 -32.08 -11.53 -35.22
C SER A 7 -30.57 -11.63 -35.05
N GLU A 8 -29.85 -11.71 -36.16
CA GLU A 8 -28.40 -11.50 -36.18
C GLU A 8 -28.08 -10.13 -35.58
N ARG A 9 -27.42 -10.13 -34.41
CA ARG A 9 -26.86 -8.92 -33.80
C ARG A 9 -25.83 -8.35 -34.78
N VAL A 10 -26.19 -7.25 -35.44
CA VAL A 10 -25.28 -6.49 -36.29
C VAL A 10 -24.16 -5.92 -35.42
N VAL A 11 -22.99 -6.58 -35.43
CA VAL A 11 -21.78 -6.06 -34.82
C VAL A 11 -21.26 -4.95 -35.72
N LEU A 12 -21.55 -3.70 -35.37
CA LEU A 12 -21.04 -2.53 -36.07
C LEU A 12 -19.50 -2.50 -35.94
N LYS A 13 -18.80 -2.66 -37.06
CA LYS A 13 -17.36 -2.48 -37.10
C LYS A 13 -17.02 -0.98 -36.98
N PRO A 14 -16.00 -0.61 -36.18
CA PRO A 14 -15.56 0.78 -36.09
C PRO A 14 -15.06 1.28 -37.44
N LEU A 15 -15.21 2.59 -37.67
CA LEU A 15 -14.73 3.24 -38.88
C LEU A 15 -13.22 3.04 -39.04
N PRO A 16 -12.73 2.76 -40.27
CA PRO A 16 -11.31 2.61 -40.51
C PRO A 16 -10.57 3.92 -40.18
N ARG A 17 -9.52 3.83 -39.36
CA ARG A 17 -8.63 4.95 -39.04
C ARG A 17 -7.58 5.09 -40.16
N ALA A 18 -7.24 6.33 -40.51
CA ALA A 18 -6.32 6.65 -41.62
C ALA A 18 -4.83 6.47 -41.27
N VAL A 19 -4.49 6.33 -39.99
CA VAL A 19 -3.13 6.16 -39.47
C VAL A 19 -3.16 5.03 -38.44
N GLU A 20 -2.20 4.11 -38.49
CA GLU A 20 -1.97 3.15 -37.41
C GLU A 20 -1.61 3.93 -36.14
N ASN A 21 -2.56 4.03 -35.22
CA ASN A 21 -2.37 4.68 -33.94
C ASN A 21 -1.80 3.66 -32.94
N VAL A 22 -0.48 3.70 -32.75
CA VAL A 22 0.24 2.85 -31.78
C VAL A 22 0.10 3.33 -30.32
N ALA A 23 -0.51 4.50 -30.08
CA ALA A 23 -0.75 5.02 -28.73
C ALA A 23 -1.96 4.35 -28.04
N ASP A 24 -2.80 3.66 -28.80
CA ASP A 24 -3.86 2.81 -28.27
C ASP A 24 -3.33 1.39 -28.13
N ASP A 25 -3.16 0.91 -26.89
CA ASP A 25 -2.99 -0.53 -26.62
C ASP A 25 -4.21 -1.27 -27.22
N PRO A 26 -4.00 -2.15 -28.23
CA PRO A 26 -5.08 -2.90 -28.87
C PRO A 26 -5.78 -3.88 -27.92
N SER A 27 -5.33 -4.08 -26.70
CA SER A 27 -6.09 -4.84 -25.69
C SER A 27 -7.17 -3.99 -24.98
N LEU A 28 -7.11 -2.65 -25.10
CA LEU A 28 -7.97 -1.68 -24.41
C LEU A 28 -8.92 -0.94 -25.37
N HIS A 29 -9.62 -1.67 -26.23
CA HIS A 29 -10.55 -1.11 -27.22
C HIS A 29 -11.75 -0.34 -26.64
N ASN A 30 -12.05 -0.49 -25.34
CA ASN A 30 -13.19 0.14 -24.69
C ASN A 30 -12.73 1.39 -23.89
N PRO A 31 -13.08 2.62 -24.33
CA PRO A 31 -12.73 3.86 -23.63
C PRO A 31 -13.27 3.91 -22.19
N LEU A 32 -14.42 3.27 -21.91
CA LEU A 32 -14.99 3.19 -20.57
C LEU A 32 -14.18 2.25 -19.67
N ALA A 33 -13.74 1.10 -20.20
CA ALA A 33 -12.85 0.20 -19.47
C ALA A 33 -11.49 0.87 -19.19
N ARG A 34 -10.98 1.66 -20.14
CA ARG A 34 -9.78 2.50 -19.96
C ARG A 34 -10.00 3.59 -18.91
N GLN A 35 -11.16 4.26 -18.92
CA GLN A 35 -11.53 5.25 -17.91
C GLN A 35 -11.64 4.62 -16.51
N GLU A 36 -12.25 3.45 -16.36
CA GLU A 36 -12.27 2.71 -15.08
C GLU A 36 -10.86 2.34 -14.61
N ARG A 37 -10.00 1.89 -15.54
CA ARG A 37 -8.59 1.55 -15.29
C ARG A 37 -7.66 2.74 -15.04
N LEU A 38 -8.09 3.98 -15.32
CA LEU A 38 -7.30 5.21 -15.14
C LEU A 38 -7.92 6.15 -14.09
N SER A 39 -9.17 5.91 -13.67
CA SER A 39 -9.87 6.75 -12.70
C SER A 39 -9.95 6.06 -11.34
N THR A 40 -10.72 5.01 -11.20
CA THR A 40 -11.26 4.59 -9.89
C THR A 40 -10.65 3.29 -9.36
N GLY A 41 -10.40 2.32 -10.23
CA GLY A 41 -9.91 1.00 -9.82
C GLY A 41 -8.41 0.80 -9.97
N TRP A 42 -7.64 1.81 -10.37
CA TRP A 42 -6.26 1.59 -10.84
C TRP A 42 -5.23 1.41 -9.72
N PHE A 43 -5.53 1.93 -8.53
CA PHE A 43 -4.78 1.76 -7.30
C PHE A 43 -5.63 1.06 -6.23
N GLY A 44 -4.99 0.52 -5.19
CA GLY A 44 -5.66 -0.10 -4.05
C GLY A 44 -5.25 0.56 -2.74
N VAL A 45 -6.06 0.39 -1.70
CA VAL A 45 -5.77 0.91 -0.36
C VAL A 45 -5.70 -0.25 0.63
N VAL A 46 -4.63 -0.30 1.42
CA VAL A 46 -4.42 -1.29 2.48
C VAL A 46 -4.43 -0.55 3.81
N VAL A 47 -5.40 -0.82 4.66
CA VAL A 47 -5.61 -0.09 5.92
C VAL A 47 -5.23 -0.98 7.10
N GLU A 48 -4.41 -0.50 8.02
CA GLU A 48 -4.17 -1.22 9.28
C GLU A 48 -5.44 -1.24 10.13
N PHE A 49 -5.68 -2.32 10.88
CA PHE A 49 -6.88 -2.38 11.71
C PHE A 49 -6.73 -1.63 13.03
N ASP A 50 -5.79 -2.06 13.86
CA ASP A 50 -5.59 -1.55 15.22
C ASP A 50 -4.92 -0.16 15.17
N GLY A 51 -5.59 0.83 15.76
CA GLY A 51 -5.16 2.22 15.82
C GLY A 51 -5.33 3.03 14.52
N VAL A 52 -6.02 2.48 13.52
CA VAL A 52 -6.45 3.21 12.31
C VAL A 52 -7.95 3.00 12.04
N VAL A 53 -8.42 1.75 11.91
CA VAL A 53 -9.86 1.45 11.77
C VAL A 53 -10.56 1.48 13.12
N VAL A 54 -9.95 0.86 14.13
CA VAL A 54 -10.40 0.90 15.53
C VAL A 54 -9.36 1.58 16.40
N GLU A 55 -9.74 2.06 17.59
CA GLU A 55 -8.76 2.66 18.49
C GLU A 55 -7.65 1.67 18.87
N ASP A 56 -6.49 2.22 19.19
CA ASP A 56 -5.33 1.44 19.60
C ASP A 56 -5.59 0.73 20.95
N THR A 57 -5.33 -0.57 20.98
CA THR A 57 -5.53 -1.46 22.14
C THR A 57 -4.22 -1.95 22.77
N SER A 58 -3.09 -1.27 22.49
CA SER A 58 -1.75 -1.57 23.03
C SER A 58 -1.73 -1.85 24.54
N ASP A 59 -2.45 -1.05 25.33
CA ASP A 59 -2.53 -1.22 26.79
C ASP A 59 -3.14 -2.57 27.21
N LEU A 60 -4.12 -3.07 26.45
CA LEU A 60 -4.73 -4.38 26.70
C LEU A 60 -3.77 -5.51 26.34
N HIS A 61 -3.01 -5.35 25.24
CA HIS A 61 -1.98 -6.30 24.87
C HIS A 61 -0.85 -6.37 25.90
N ILE A 62 -0.39 -5.23 26.42
CA ILE A 62 0.61 -5.19 27.49
C ILE A 62 0.11 -5.94 28.73
N LYS A 63 -1.13 -5.68 29.17
CA LYS A 63 -1.74 -6.37 30.31
C LYS A 63 -1.84 -7.88 30.07
N ALA A 64 -2.28 -8.31 28.90
CA ALA A 64 -2.39 -9.72 28.54
C ALA A 64 -1.02 -10.42 28.57
N TRP A 65 0.04 -9.78 28.04
CA TRP A 65 1.39 -10.33 28.08
C TRP A 65 1.94 -10.44 29.51
N LEU A 66 1.74 -9.42 30.34
CA LEU A 66 2.19 -9.45 31.73
C LEU A 66 1.46 -10.52 32.55
N GLN A 67 0.15 -10.64 32.36
CA GLN A 67 -0.64 -11.67 33.01
C GLN A 67 -0.23 -13.08 32.54
N LEU A 68 0.01 -13.27 31.25
CA LEU A 68 0.51 -14.55 30.74
C LEU A 68 1.87 -14.91 31.36
N ALA A 69 2.77 -13.92 31.49
CA ALA A 69 4.07 -14.15 32.11
C ALA A 69 3.92 -14.67 33.55
N ASP A 70 3.00 -14.09 34.32
CA ASP A 70 2.72 -14.50 35.70
C ASP A 70 2.08 -15.89 35.78
N GLU A 71 1.07 -16.18 34.92
CA GLU A 71 0.38 -17.48 34.89
C GLU A 71 1.31 -18.63 34.53
N GLU A 72 2.27 -18.38 33.63
CA GLU A 72 3.18 -19.40 33.09
C GLU A 72 4.53 -19.47 33.85
N GLY A 73 4.71 -18.65 34.88
CA GLY A 73 5.97 -18.55 35.62
C GLY A 73 7.15 -18.09 34.74
N LYS A 74 6.89 -17.34 33.68
CA LYS A 74 7.90 -16.81 32.76
C LYS A 74 8.45 -15.49 33.28
N SER A 75 9.64 -15.12 32.81
CA SER A 75 10.21 -13.81 33.11
C SER A 75 9.32 -12.71 32.55
N ARG A 76 8.91 -11.77 33.42
CA ARG A 76 8.15 -10.58 33.03
C ARG A 76 8.96 -9.75 32.03
N PRO A 77 8.39 -9.42 30.85
CA PRO A 77 9.09 -8.62 29.86
C PRO A 77 9.39 -7.21 30.36
N LEU A 78 10.57 -6.70 30.02
CA LEU A 78 10.94 -5.31 30.30
C LEU A 78 10.20 -4.35 29.37
N GLN A 79 10.11 -3.07 29.75
CA GLN A 79 9.39 -2.04 28.99
C GLN A 79 9.82 -1.94 27.52
N PHE A 80 11.12 -2.02 27.23
CA PHE A 80 11.60 -1.98 25.84
C PHE A 80 11.13 -3.20 25.03
N ALA A 81 11.02 -4.37 25.67
CA ALA A 81 10.57 -5.60 25.02
C ALA A 81 9.07 -5.53 24.73
N LEU A 82 8.27 -4.98 25.65
CA LEU A 82 6.85 -4.70 25.45
C LEU A 82 6.65 -3.71 24.29
N LYS A 83 7.43 -2.63 24.26
CA LYS A 83 7.40 -1.65 23.16
C LYS A 83 7.78 -2.28 21.81
N ARG A 84 8.73 -3.21 21.80
CA ARG A 84 9.12 -3.95 20.59
C ARG A 84 8.02 -4.92 20.14
N ALA A 85 7.37 -5.60 21.08
CA ALA A 85 6.30 -6.55 20.80
C ALA A 85 5.01 -5.88 20.29
N ASP A 86 4.88 -4.57 20.46
CA ASP A 86 3.72 -3.82 20.02
C ASP A 86 3.49 -3.98 18.51
N GLY A 87 2.27 -4.39 18.17
CA GLY A 87 1.86 -4.64 16.79
C GLY A 87 2.45 -5.88 16.09
N MET A 88 3.39 -6.59 16.71
CA MET A 88 3.98 -7.82 16.15
C MET A 88 3.02 -9.02 16.24
N LYS A 89 3.29 -10.05 15.42
CA LYS A 89 2.61 -11.34 15.52
C LYS A 89 2.99 -12.07 16.81
N ASN A 90 2.01 -12.68 17.49
CA ASN A 90 2.20 -13.28 18.81
C ASN A 90 3.31 -14.35 18.84
N GLU A 91 3.39 -15.18 17.81
CA GLU A 91 4.39 -16.24 17.69
C GLU A 91 5.81 -15.66 17.69
N GLN A 92 6.04 -14.60 16.92
CA GLN A 92 7.33 -13.91 16.87
C GLN A 92 7.66 -13.23 18.20
N VAL A 93 6.66 -12.65 18.87
CA VAL A 93 6.86 -12.08 20.20
C VAL A 93 7.34 -13.15 21.19
N VAL A 94 6.66 -14.31 21.23
CA VAL A 94 7.03 -15.43 22.12
C VAL A 94 8.42 -15.98 21.79
N GLN A 95 8.75 -16.12 20.50
CA GLN A 95 9.97 -16.79 20.03
C GLN A 95 11.20 -15.88 20.04
N GLU A 96 11.05 -14.63 19.62
CA GLU A 96 12.16 -13.73 19.28
C GLU A 96 12.30 -12.56 20.27
N VAL A 97 11.18 -12.02 20.78
CA VAL A 97 11.21 -10.85 21.66
C VAL A 97 11.35 -11.27 23.13
N PHE A 98 10.45 -12.15 23.60
CA PHE A 98 10.45 -12.63 24.98
C PHE A 98 11.27 -13.90 25.17
N CYS A 99 11.56 -14.62 24.08
CA CYS A 99 12.31 -15.87 24.08
C CYS A 99 11.76 -16.92 25.08
N TRP A 100 10.44 -16.96 25.29
CA TRP A 100 9.81 -17.86 26.27
C TRP A 100 9.73 -19.32 25.81
N SER A 101 9.67 -19.55 24.50
CA SER A 101 9.71 -20.86 23.88
C SER A 101 10.00 -20.77 22.38
N ARG A 102 10.61 -21.82 21.83
CA ARG A 102 10.72 -22.05 20.37
C ARG A 102 10.04 -23.36 19.93
N ALA A 103 9.48 -24.12 20.86
CA ALA A 103 8.80 -25.36 20.55
C ALA A 103 7.42 -25.06 19.95
N PRO A 104 7.09 -25.51 18.72
CA PRO A 104 5.88 -25.07 18.02
C PRO A 104 4.57 -25.31 18.76
N MET A 105 4.46 -26.43 19.51
CA MET A 105 3.25 -26.71 20.29
C MET A 105 3.10 -25.75 21.46
N GLU A 106 4.20 -25.45 22.15
CA GLU A 106 4.20 -24.57 23.31
C GLU A 106 3.96 -23.12 22.89
N VAL A 107 4.57 -22.67 21.78
CA VAL A 107 4.31 -21.34 21.23
C VAL A 107 2.83 -21.17 20.92
N ARG A 108 2.22 -22.13 20.19
CA ARG A 108 0.78 -22.09 19.89
C ARG A 108 -0.08 -22.05 21.16
N ARG A 109 0.27 -22.81 22.19
CA ARG A 109 -0.44 -22.81 23.49
C ARG A 109 -0.37 -21.43 24.16
N LEU A 110 0.82 -20.83 24.21
CA LEU A 110 1.03 -19.50 24.81
C LEU A 110 0.30 -18.41 24.02
N CYS A 111 0.36 -18.45 22.68
CA CYS A 111 -0.37 -17.52 21.82
C CYS A 111 -1.88 -17.62 22.01
N ALA A 112 -2.43 -18.83 22.01
CA ALA A 112 -3.85 -19.06 22.28
C ALA A 112 -4.26 -18.54 23.66
N ARG A 113 -3.47 -18.86 24.70
CA ARG A 113 -3.73 -18.39 26.07
C ARG A 113 -3.68 -16.86 26.18
N LYS A 114 -2.71 -16.21 25.53
CA LYS A 114 -2.63 -14.74 25.48
C LYS A 114 -3.88 -14.12 24.85
N GLU A 115 -4.43 -14.72 23.80
CA GLU A 115 -5.63 -14.22 23.14
C GLU A 115 -6.90 -14.41 24.00
N GLU A 116 -7.00 -15.49 24.76
CA GLU A 116 -8.04 -15.65 25.80
C GLU A 116 -7.96 -14.56 26.86
N LEU A 117 -6.74 -14.26 27.35
CA LEU A 117 -6.50 -13.21 28.32
C LEU A 117 -6.85 -11.83 27.75
N TYR A 118 -6.44 -11.55 26.52
CA TYR A 118 -6.83 -10.32 25.82
C TYR A 118 -8.35 -10.20 25.70
N ALA A 119 -9.04 -11.26 25.27
CA ALA A 119 -10.49 -11.27 25.14
C ALA A 119 -11.20 -11.03 26.48
N ALA A 120 -10.70 -11.62 27.57
CA ALA A 120 -11.22 -11.39 28.91
C ALA A 120 -11.05 -9.93 29.36
N LEU A 121 -9.91 -9.30 29.03
CA LEU A 121 -9.62 -7.90 29.35
C LEU A 121 -10.43 -6.91 28.50
N ALA A 122 -10.64 -7.21 27.21
CA ALA A 122 -11.46 -6.39 26.32
C ALA A 122 -12.96 -6.50 26.65
N GLY A 123 -13.38 -7.66 27.15
CA GLY A 123 -14.78 -7.98 27.41
C GLY A 123 -15.63 -8.07 26.14
N ASN A 124 -16.95 -8.07 26.29
CA ASN A 124 -17.91 -8.19 25.17
C ASN A 124 -18.19 -6.86 24.45
N HIS A 125 -17.29 -5.87 24.56
CA HIS A 125 -17.52 -4.56 23.99
C HIS A 125 -17.12 -4.54 22.52
N LYS A 126 -17.94 -3.88 21.69
CA LYS A 126 -17.56 -3.53 20.32
C LYS A 126 -16.30 -2.65 20.37
N PRO A 127 -15.24 -2.96 19.61
CA PRO A 127 -14.06 -2.10 19.58
C PRO A 127 -14.47 -0.73 19.03
N PRO A 128 -14.07 0.37 19.69
CA PRO A 128 -14.43 1.71 19.25
C PRO A 128 -13.79 2.00 17.89
N VAL A 129 -14.62 2.37 16.92
CA VAL A 129 -14.19 2.75 15.58
C VAL A 129 -13.61 4.16 15.63
N VAL A 130 -12.45 4.39 14.99
CA VAL A 130 -11.83 5.71 14.96
C VAL A 130 -12.74 6.68 14.18
N PRO A 131 -12.97 7.91 14.69
CA PRO A 131 -13.74 8.92 13.96
C PRO A 131 -13.22 9.14 12.53
N GLY A 132 -14.14 9.30 11.57
CA GLY A 132 -13.81 9.50 10.15
C GLY A 132 -13.62 8.22 9.34
N VAL A 133 -13.35 7.07 9.98
CA VAL A 133 -13.20 5.78 9.27
C VAL A 133 -14.41 5.41 8.42
N PRO A 134 -15.67 5.50 8.91
CA PRO A 134 -16.82 5.15 8.07
C PRO A 134 -16.92 6.02 6.82
N LEU A 135 -16.72 7.33 6.95
CA LEU A 135 -16.77 8.28 5.83
C LEU A 135 -15.65 8.01 4.81
N PHE A 136 -14.45 7.70 5.28
CA PHE A 136 -13.33 7.32 4.43
C PHE A 136 -13.62 6.04 3.64
N LEU A 137 -14.10 4.99 4.32
CA LEU A 137 -14.45 3.72 3.69
C LEU A 137 -15.61 3.88 2.67
N GLU A 138 -16.62 4.68 3.01
CA GLU A 138 -17.70 5.05 2.07
C GLU A 138 -17.15 5.78 0.84
N THR A 139 -16.14 6.63 1.01
CA THR A 139 -15.46 7.32 -0.10
C THR A 139 -14.76 6.32 -1.01
N LEU A 140 -14.04 5.34 -0.46
CA LEU A 140 -13.39 4.29 -1.26
C LEU A 140 -14.41 3.47 -2.05
N VAL A 141 -15.50 3.06 -1.40
CA VAL A 141 -16.60 2.31 -2.05
C VAL A 141 -17.26 3.13 -3.15
N LYS A 142 -17.61 4.39 -2.87
CA LYS A 142 -18.22 5.31 -3.84
C LYS A 142 -17.36 5.51 -5.08
N HIS A 143 -16.04 5.52 -4.90
CA HIS A 143 -15.07 5.67 -5.98
C HIS A 143 -14.52 4.34 -6.48
N ASN A 144 -15.13 3.19 -6.18
CA ASN A 144 -14.70 1.86 -6.62
C ASN A 144 -13.21 1.56 -6.40
N VAL A 145 -12.62 2.11 -5.33
CA VAL A 145 -11.23 1.86 -4.95
C VAL A 145 -11.19 0.56 -4.13
N PRO A 146 -10.52 -0.50 -4.60
CA PRO A 146 -10.43 -1.75 -3.87
C PRO A 146 -9.64 -1.55 -2.57
N ALA A 147 -10.25 -1.91 -1.45
CA ALA A 147 -9.70 -1.72 -0.11
C ALA A 147 -9.47 -3.07 0.58
N GLY A 148 -8.32 -3.21 1.23
CA GLY A 148 -7.98 -4.32 2.11
C GLY A 148 -7.73 -3.84 3.53
N VAL A 149 -7.96 -4.70 4.51
CA VAL A 149 -7.57 -4.46 5.90
C VAL A 149 -6.53 -5.47 6.34
N VAL A 150 -5.53 -5.01 7.09
CA VAL A 150 -4.42 -5.82 7.60
C VAL A 150 -4.33 -5.72 9.12
N SER A 151 -4.08 -6.83 9.80
CA SER A 151 -3.80 -6.86 11.24
C SER A 151 -2.87 -8.02 11.60
N SER A 152 -2.12 -7.88 12.69
CA SER A 152 -1.39 -8.99 13.31
C SER A 152 -2.29 -9.88 14.19
N ALA A 153 -3.58 -9.55 14.30
CA ALA A 153 -4.60 -10.37 14.94
C ALA A 153 -4.68 -11.78 14.35
N PRO A 154 -4.98 -12.80 15.17
CA PRO A 154 -5.51 -14.06 14.64
C PRO A 154 -6.84 -13.85 13.92
N GLU A 155 -7.17 -14.76 12.99
CA GLU A 155 -8.35 -14.68 12.14
C GLU A 155 -9.65 -14.57 12.96
N ALA A 156 -9.78 -15.39 14.01
CA ALA A 156 -10.97 -15.40 14.86
C ALA A 156 -11.25 -14.04 15.52
N ARG A 157 -10.21 -13.34 15.99
CA ARG A 157 -10.34 -11.99 16.57
C ARG A 157 -10.76 -10.99 15.49
N MET A 158 -10.13 -11.05 14.33
CA MET A 158 -10.40 -10.14 13.22
C MET A 158 -11.84 -10.27 12.71
N GLN A 159 -12.32 -11.50 12.51
CA GLN A 159 -13.69 -11.77 12.07
C GLN A 159 -14.73 -11.25 13.06
N SER A 160 -14.51 -11.50 14.36
CA SER A 160 -15.38 -10.98 15.44
C SER A 160 -15.41 -9.45 15.45
N ALA A 161 -14.25 -8.81 15.38
CA ALA A 161 -14.13 -7.36 15.41
C ALA A 161 -14.78 -6.69 14.18
N LEU A 162 -14.59 -7.24 12.97
CA LEU A 162 -15.25 -6.75 11.76
C LEU A 162 -16.77 -6.92 11.80
N ALA A 163 -17.26 -8.03 12.36
CA ALA A 163 -18.69 -8.26 12.53
C ALA A 163 -19.30 -7.26 13.52
N ALA A 164 -18.65 -7.01 14.66
CA ALA A 164 -19.11 -6.06 15.66
C ALA A 164 -19.08 -4.60 15.15
N THR A 165 -18.06 -4.25 14.36
CA THR A 165 -17.95 -2.91 13.78
C THR A 165 -18.95 -2.66 12.66
N GLY A 166 -19.31 -3.71 11.91
CA GLY A 166 -20.18 -3.62 10.74
C GLY A 166 -19.44 -3.21 9.46
N LEU A 167 -18.10 -3.12 9.50
CA LEU A 167 -17.27 -2.55 8.43
C LEU A 167 -16.78 -3.58 7.40
N LYS A 168 -17.07 -4.88 7.60
CA LYS A 168 -16.60 -5.95 6.70
C LYS A 168 -16.95 -5.69 5.23
N HIS A 169 -18.11 -5.09 4.96
CA HIS A 169 -18.60 -4.83 3.61
C HIS A 169 -17.75 -3.83 2.81
N ALA A 170 -16.95 -3.00 3.48
CA ALA A 170 -16.08 -2.02 2.82
C ALA A 170 -14.74 -2.61 2.36
N PHE A 171 -14.38 -3.81 2.82
CA PHE A 171 -13.11 -4.45 2.51
C PHE A 171 -13.30 -5.61 1.54
N GLN A 172 -12.59 -5.57 0.42
CA GLN A 172 -12.50 -6.67 -0.53
C GLN A 172 -11.64 -7.82 0.02
N THR A 173 -10.63 -7.51 0.82
CA THR A 173 -9.75 -8.50 1.45
C THR A 173 -9.51 -8.18 2.93
N VAL A 174 -9.31 -9.22 3.71
CA VAL A 174 -8.92 -9.16 5.13
C VAL A 174 -7.69 -10.04 5.26
N VAL A 175 -6.58 -9.46 5.69
CA VAL A 175 -5.32 -10.16 5.94
C VAL A 175 -5.03 -10.11 7.42
N THR A 176 -4.76 -11.27 7.99
CA THR A 176 -4.61 -11.51 9.42
C THR A 176 -3.20 -12.02 9.72
N GLY A 177 -2.85 -12.10 11.00
CA GLY A 177 -1.59 -12.68 11.42
C GLY A 177 -1.45 -14.15 11.03
N ASP A 178 -2.55 -14.86 10.82
CA ASP A 178 -2.56 -16.27 10.43
C ASP A 178 -2.28 -16.48 8.93
N ASP A 179 -2.50 -15.44 8.11
CA ASP A 179 -2.30 -15.48 6.65
C ASP A 179 -0.84 -15.29 6.23
N VAL A 180 0.01 -14.83 7.15
CA VAL A 180 1.42 -14.49 6.88
C VAL A 180 2.38 -15.31 7.73
N TYR A 181 3.54 -15.63 7.16
CA TYR A 181 4.62 -16.27 7.90
C TYR A 181 5.29 -15.27 8.85
N ARG A 182 5.61 -14.07 8.35
CA ARG A 182 6.24 -12.98 9.08
C ARG A 182 5.24 -11.85 9.28
N GLY A 183 5.00 -11.52 10.54
CA GLY A 183 4.28 -10.30 10.91
C GLY A 183 5.20 -9.08 10.92
N ARG A 184 4.59 -7.93 11.25
CA ARG A 184 5.29 -6.65 11.37
C ARG A 184 6.57 -6.80 12.23
N PRO A 185 7.68 -6.17 11.83
CA PRO A 185 7.81 -5.14 10.80
C PRO A 185 7.96 -5.64 9.36
N ASP A 186 7.97 -6.95 9.09
CA ASP A 186 8.07 -7.47 7.72
C ASP A 186 6.84 -7.05 6.87
N PRO A 187 7.03 -6.62 5.60
CA PRO A 187 5.95 -6.13 4.74
C PRO A 187 5.08 -7.24 4.13
N GLU A 188 5.28 -8.52 4.47
CA GLU A 188 4.54 -9.68 3.92
C GLU A 188 3.02 -9.47 3.91
N ALA A 189 2.44 -8.92 4.98
CA ALA A 189 1.00 -8.66 5.05
C ALA A 189 0.52 -7.64 4.01
N TYR A 190 1.31 -6.61 3.72
CA TYR A 190 0.96 -5.60 2.72
C TYR A 190 1.10 -6.18 1.31
N LEU A 191 2.18 -6.93 1.05
CA LEU A 191 2.38 -7.64 -0.21
C LEU A 191 1.22 -8.60 -0.51
N PHE A 192 0.82 -9.39 0.49
CA PHE A 192 -0.29 -10.31 0.37
C PHE A 192 -1.62 -9.57 0.18
N ALA A 193 -1.86 -8.46 0.88
CA ALA A 193 -3.05 -7.65 0.67
C ALA A 193 -3.12 -7.09 -0.76
N ALA A 194 -2.01 -6.56 -1.29
CA ALA A 194 -1.94 -6.07 -2.67
C ALA A 194 -2.21 -7.17 -3.71
N GLN A 195 -1.66 -8.37 -3.49
CA GLN A 195 -1.95 -9.54 -4.30
C GLN A 195 -3.45 -9.88 -4.31
N GLN A 196 -4.08 -9.92 -3.14
CA GLN A 196 -5.52 -10.23 -3.00
C GLN A 196 -6.42 -9.15 -3.62
N LEU A 197 -5.99 -7.89 -3.59
CA LEU A 197 -6.66 -6.78 -4.29
C LEU A 197 -6.44 -6.80 -5.81
N GLY A 198 -5.52 -7.64 -6.30
CA GLY A 198 -5.13 -7.68 -7.72
C GLY A 198 -4.49 -6.37 -8.17
N ARG A 199 -3.65 -5.76 -7.31
CA ARG A 199 -2.97 -4.49 -7.60
C ARG A 199 -1.45 -4.64 -7.45
N PRO A 200 -0.65 -4.05 -8.36
CA PRO A 200 0.79 -4.00 -8.17
C PRO A 200 1.10 -3.10 -6.98
N THR A 201 2.16 -3.42 -6.24
CA THR A 201 2.51 -2.73 -4.99
C THR A 201 2.76 -1.23 -5.20
N VAL A 202 3.38 -0.86 -6.32
CA VAL A 202 3.57 0.55 -6.74
C VAL A 202 2.28 1.34 -6.96
N ARG A 203 1.12 0.66 -7.01
CA ARG A 203 -0.21 1.27 -7.07
C ARG A 203 -1.02 0.94 -5.81
N CYS A 204 -0.36 0.71 -4.69
CA CYS A 204 -1.02 0.54 -3.40
C CYS A 204 -0.65 1.69 -2.46
N VAL A 205 -1.64 2.11 -1.68
CA VAL A 205 -1.46 3.04 -0.56
C VAL A 205 -1.67 2.26 0.73
N VAL A 206 -0.67 2.26 1.61
CA VAL A 206 -0.80 1.78 2.99
C VAL A 206 -1.26 2.92 3.87
N VAL A 207 -2.30 2.70 4.65
CA VAL A 207 -2.80 3.62 5.67
C VAL A 207 -2.49 3.02 7.03
N GLY A 208 -1.49 3.55 7.71
CA GLY A 208 -1.00 3.07 9.00
C GLY A 208 -1.01 4.13 10.10
N ASN A 209 -0.42 3.80 11.26
CA ASN A 209 -0.29 4.72 12.40
C ASN A 209 1.12 4.71 13.03
N SER A 210 2.11 4.18 12.32
CA SER A 210 3.45 3.99 12.87
C SER A 210 4.54 4.11 11.82
N ASN A 211 5.77 4.37 12.26
CA ASN A 211 6.95 4.34 11.39
C ASN A 211 7.21 2.96 10.82
N GLN A 212 6.89 1.89 11.56
CA GLN A 212 7.00 0.54 11.04
C GLN A 212 6.07 0.34 9.83
N SER A 213 4.87 0.94 9.87
CA SER A 213 3.93 0.90 8.76
C SER A 213 4.49 1.64 7.54
N VAL A 214 5.15 2.78 7.75
CA VAL A 214 5.81 3.56 6.69
C VAL A 214 7.00 2.81 6.09
N GLU A 215 7.87 2.26 6.94
CA GLU A 215 9.06 1.51 6.53
C GLU A 215 8.65 0.27 5.72
N ALA A 216 7.70 -0.52 6.21
CA ALA A 216 7.19 -1.69 5.52
C ALA A 216 6.49 -1.33 4.19
N ALA A 217 5.73 -0.24 4.14
CA ALA A 217 5.12 0.24 2.89
C ALA A 217 6.21 0.61 1.86
N ARG A 218 7.24 1.35 2.28
CA ARG A 218 8.35 1.76 1.41
C ARG A 218 9.19 0.59 0.92
N GLU A 219 9.46 -0.40 1.77
CA GLU A 219 10.20 -1.60 1.38
C GLU A 219 9.51 -2.37 0.24
N CYS A 220 8.18 -2.34 0.16
CA CYS A 220 7.44 -2.95 -0.94
C CYS A 220 7.06 -1.98 -2.08
N GLY A 221 7.56 -0.74 -2.06
CA GLY A 221 7.30 0.27 -3.09
C GLY A 221 5.89 0.85 -3.07
N MET A 222 5.16 0.71 -1.95
CA MET A 222 3.85 1.31 -1.75
C MET A 222 3.97 2.75 -1.25
N ARG A 223 2.91 3.54 -1.48
CA ARG A 223 2.75 4.86 -0.85
C ARG A 223 2.28 4.71 0.59
N ALA A 224 2.74 5.57 1.48
CA ALA A 224 2.44 5.51 2.91
C ALA A 224 1.69 6.77 3.36
N VAL A 225 0.48 6.57 3.88
CA VAL A 225 -0.31 7.57 4.59
C VAL A 225 -0.34 7.20 6.07
N VAL A 226 -0.07 8.15 6.95
CA VAL A 226 -0.11 7.91 8.39
C VAL A 226 -1.19 8.75 9.06
N VAL A 227 -1.98 8.10 9.91
CA VAL A 227 -2.89 8.76 10.85
C VAL A 227 -2.12 9.06 12.13
N ALA A 228 -1.95 10.35 12.45
CA ALA A 228 -1.11 10.79 13.55
C ALA A 228 -1.55 10.26 14.92
N GLY A 229 -2.86 10.04 15.12
CA GLY A 229 -3.42 9.50 16.36
C GLY A 229 -2.91 10.25 17.60
N ARG A 230 -2.29 9.53 18.54
CA ARG A 230 -1.67 10.08 19.75
C ARG A 230 -0.17 10.37 19.61
N LYS A 231 0.46 9.99 18.48
CA LYS A 231 1.91 10.11 18.30
C LYS A 231 2.29 11.51 17.83
N PRO A 232 3.47 12.03 18.23
CA PRO A 232 3.95 13.32 17.73
C PRO A 232 4.21 13.28 16.23
N LEU A 233 3.78 14.33 15.52
CA LEU A 233 3.93 14.43 14.05
C LEU A 233 5.39 14.31 13.58
N TYR A 234 6.36 14.78 14.38
CA TYR A 234 7.78 14.71 14.01
C TYR A 234 8.31 13.27 13.92
N GLU A 235 7.67 12.32 14.61
CA GLU A 235 8.06 10.91 14.50
C GLU A 235 7.66 10.34 13.14
N LEU A 236 6.65 10.91 12.48
CA LEU A 236 5.97 10.35 11.30
C LEU A 236 6.42 10.97 9.97
N GLY A 237 7.49 11.78 9.98
CA GLY A 237 7.93 12.58 8.83
C GLY A 237 8.40 11.80 7.61
N ALA A 238 8.55 10.47 7.72
CA ALA A 238 8.88 9.60 6.60
C ALA A 238 7.66 9.19 5.75
N ALA A 239 6.42 9.49 6.17
CA ALA A 239 5.23 9.19 5.38
C ALA A 239 5.13 10.11 4.14
N ASP A 240 4.51 9.64 3.06
CA ASP A 240 4.17 10.48 1.90
C ASP A 240 3.10 11.52 2.27
N LEU A 241 2.20 11.16 3.19
CA LEU A 241 1.19 12.06 3.73
C LEU A 241 0.89 11.73 5.19
N VAL A 242 0.76 12.75 6.03
CA VAL A 242 0.34 12.61 7.43
C VAL A 242 -0.97 13.37 7.63
N VAL A 243 -1.98 12.69 8.16
CA VAL A 243 -3.31 13.25 8.46
C VAL A 243 -3.66 13.09 9.94
N ARG A 244 -4.56 13.92 10.45
CA ARG A 244 -5.04 13.76 11.84
C ARG A 244 -6.19 12.77 11.95
N GLY A 245 -6.98 12.66 10.89
CA GLY A 245 -8.11 11.74 10.77
C GLY A 245 -8.31 11.32 9.32
N LEU A 246 -8.95 10.17 9.11
CA LEU A 246 -9.20 9.65 7.76
C LEU A 246 -10.28 10.44 7.01
N ASP A 247 -11.09 11.23 7.71
CA ASP A 247 -12.05 12.17 7.13
C ASP A 247 -11.38 13.36 6.42
N GLU A 248 -10.08 13.60 6.65
CA GLU A 248 -9.28 14.58 5.90
C GLU A 248 -8.85 14.03 4.52
N LEU A 249 -8.95 12.72 4.29
CA LEU A 249 -8.52 12.09 3.04
C LEU A 249 -9.65 12.05 2.03
N SER A 250 -9.48 12.79 0.93
CA SER A 250 -10.29 12.63 -0.26
C SER A 250 -9.67 11.63 -1.24
N PHE A 251 -10.50 11.13 -2.16
CA PHE A 251 -10.04 10.36 -3.31
C PHE A 251 -8.95 11.10 -4.12
N ILE A 252 -9.02 12.43 -4.22
CA ILE A 252 -8.03 13.24 -4.94
C ILE A 252 -6.68 13.22 -4.20
N ASN A 253 -6.68 13.31 -2.87
CA ASN A 253 -5.44 13.24 -2.10
C ASN A 253 -4.73 11.89 -2.31
N LEU A 254 -5.48 10.78 -2.30
CA LEU A 254 -4.92 9.46 -2.58
C LEU A 254 -4.35 9.36 -3.99
N LYS A 255 -5.04 9.94 -4.99
CA LYS A 255 -4.56 9.95 -6.38
C LYS A 255 -3.27 10.76 -6.54
N GLN A 256 -3.16 11.89 -5.86
CA GLN A 256 -1.99 12.78 -5.93
C GLN A 256 -0.71 12.13 -5.41
N LEU A 257 -0.80 11.12 -4.54
CA LEU A 257 0.38 10.37 -4.06
C LEU A 257 1.17 9.68 -5.18
N PHE A 258 0.57 9.51 -6.35
CA PHE A 258 1.21 8.88 -7.51
C PHE A 258 1.57 9.86 -8.62
N SER A 259 1.19 11.14 -8.51
CA SER A 259 1.38 12.12 -9.59
C SER A 259 2.82 12.64 -9.70
N ASP A 260 3.65 12.44 -8.69
CA ASP A 260 5.05 12.88 -8.72
C ASP A 260 5.94 11.99 -9.62
N GLU A 261 5.47 10.81 -10.03
CA GLU A 261 6.22 9.87 -10.89
C GLU A 261 6.26 10.27 -12.37
N GLU A 262 5.32 11.08 -12.87
CA GLU A 262 5.27 11.47 -14.29
C GLU A 262 6.39 12.46 -14.70
N SER A 263 7.18 12.96 -13.75
CA SER A 263 8.22 13.98 -14.00
C SER A 263 9.62 13.43 -14.29
N VAL A 264 9.87 12.13 -14.08
CA VAL A 264 11.24 11.55 -14.19
C VAL A 264 11.49 10.87 -15.54
N GLU A 265 10.46 10.37 -16.23
CA GLU A 265 10.63 9.70 -17.54
C GLU A 265 10.66 10.66 -18.75
N ALA A 266 10.46 11.97 -18.54
CA ALA A 266 10.45 12.97 -19.62
C ALA A 266 11.83 13.60 -19.92
N GLN A 267 12.92 13.10 -19.34
CA GLN A 267 14.28 13.63 -19.52
C GLN A 267 15.29 12.55 -19.94
N SER A 268 15.01 11.81 -21.01
CA SER A 268 16.06 11.06 -21.71
C SER A 268 15.65 10.72 -23.13
N ASP A 269 15.55 11.71 -24.01
CA ASP A 269 15.63 11.55 -25.47
C ASP A 269 15.79 12.94 -26.10
N GLU A 270 16.96 13.58 -25.89
CA GLU A 270 17.43 14.58 -26.85
C GLU A 270 18.20 13.84 -27.95
N PRO A 271 17.81 13.97 -29.23
CA PRO A 271 18.58 13.39 -30.32
C PRO A 271 19.88 14.19 -30.50
N GLU A 272 21.02 13.51 -30.46
CA GLU A 272 22.32 14.08 -30.85
C GLU A 272 22.23 14.60 -32.29
N LEU A 273 22.27 15.92 -32.45
CA LEU A 273 22.43 16.59 -33.74
C LEU A 273 23.89 16.42 -34.19
N GLU A 274 24.12 15.61 -35.21
CA GLU A 274 25.40 15.58 -35.92
C GLU A 274 25.64 16.95 -36.60
N PRO A 275 26.82 17.57 -36.45
CA PRO A 275 27.10 18.83 -37.10
C PRO A 275 27.33 18.62 -38.61
N GLU A 276 26.47 19.22 -39.43
CA GLU A 276 26.71 19.40 -40.86
C GLU A 276 27.98 20.24 -41.07
N LEU A 277 28.98 19.67 -41.74
CA LEU A 277 30.18 20.39 -42.16
C LEU A 277 29.85 21.23 -43.40
N GLU A 278 29.70 22.54 -43.23
CA GLU A 278 29.62 23.50 -44.33
C GLU A 278 30.96 23.54 -45.10
N GLU A 279 30.91 23.31 -46.42
CA GLU A 279 32.05 23.46 -47.33
C GLU A 279 32.44 24.95 -47.47
N GLU A 280 33.68 25.31 -47.12
CA GLU A 280 34.19 26.67 -47.34
C GLU A 280 34.43 26.97 -48.83
N PRO A 281 34.07 28.16 -49.35
CA PRO A 281 34.34 28.51 -50.73
C PRO A 281 35.80 28.96 -50.93
N ALA A 282 36.42 28.46 -51.99
CA ALA A 282 37.78 28.78 -52.41
C ALA A 282 37.96 30.28 -52.70
N ILE A 283 38.78 30.96 -51.89
CA ILE A 283 39.25 32.32 -52.19
C ILE A 283 40.62 32.24 -52.87
N SER A 284 40.62 32.48 -54.17
CA SER A 284 41.82 32.72 -54.99
C SER A 284 42.51 34.01 -54.56
N ARG A 285 43.83 33.98 -54.35
CA ARG A 285 44.67 35.20 -54.35
C ARG A 285 45.96 35.00 -55.16
N PRO A 286 46.49 36.08 -55.75
CA PRO A 286 47.17 36.04 -57.04
C PRO A 286 48.69 35.92 -56.93
N THR A 287 49.28 35.44 -58.02
CA THR A 287 50.72 35.33 -58.28
C THR A 287 51.40 36.70 -58.32
N MET A 288 52.44 36.91 -57.51
CA MET A 288 53.51 37.88 -57.80
C MET A 288 54.87 37.33 -57.36
N THR A 289 55.82 37.55 -58.26
CA THR A 289 57.19 37.05 -58.37
C THR A 289 58.24 37.87 -57.61
N MET A 290 59.32 37.17 -57.19
CA MET A 290 60.74 37.59 -57.07
C MET A 290 61.05 38.72 -56.05
N ASP A 291 62.12 38.72 -55.26
CA ASP A 291 63.54 38.40 -55.50
C ASP A 291 64.31 38.08 -54.20
N TYR A 292 65.41 37.33 -54.35
CA TYR A 292 66.52 37.21 -53.39
C TYR A 292 67.41 38.47 -53.42
N TRP A 293 68.01 38.87 -52.28
CA TRP A 293 69.46 39.14 -52.19
C TRP A 293 69.96 39.19 -50.72
N PRO A 294 71.24 38.83 -50.42
CA PRO A 294 71.72 38.48 -49.07
C PRO A 294 72.67 39.52 -48.45
N GLN A 295 72.91 39.38 -47.14
CA GLN A 295 74.25 39.28 -46.51
C GLN A 295 74.12 38.75 -45.08
#